data_AF-A0A4V2NHM1-F1
#
_entry.id   AF-A0A4V2NHM1-F1
#
_cell.length_a   1.000
_cell.length_b   1.000
_cell.length_c   1.000
_cell.angle_alpha   90.00
_cell.angle_beta   90.00
_cell.angle_gamma   90.00
#
_symmetry.space_group_name_H-M   'P 1'
#
loop_
_entity.id
_entity.type
_entity.pdbx_description
1 polymer ?
#
loop_
_entity_poly.entity_id
_entity_poly.type
_entity_poly.pdbx_seq_one_letter_code
_entity_poly.pdbx_strand_id
1 'polypeptide(L)'
;MWQDMWQRCTNPKTDRYPNYGGRGISVCERWKSFENFFADMGQRPEGTSIERKETNGNYEPSNCRWATPKEQGRNRTNNRFIEYNGERKCVSEWSEQFGIPHSTINNRLRLGLSLDQVFDASADGFKKKSIVVDGVSKCTNEWMRDAGIPISSFYHFRRKGLTEEEIVRKYLARKQPYSQTNNEEAA
;
A
#
# COMPACT_ATOMS: atom_id res chain seq x y z
N MET A 1 19.52 19.46 15.44
CA MET A 1 18.65 20.02 14.36
C MET A 1 19.31 21.16 13.59
N TRP A 2 19.56 22.33 14.20
CA TRP A 2 20.27 23.45 13.54
C TRP A 2 21.74 23.09 13.24
N GLN A 3 22.46 22.53 14.21
CA GLN A 3 23.84 22.05 13.99
C GLN A 3 23.92 20.95 12.91
N ASP A 4 22.98 20.00 12.89
CA ASP A 4 22.96 18.93 11.87
C ASP A 4 22.68 19.46 10.46
N MET A 5 21.89 20.53 10.34
CA MET A 5 21.69 21.23 9.07
C MET A 5 23.02 21.80 8.58
N TRP A 6 23.75 22.50 9.44
CA TRP A 6 25.09 23.01 9.13
C TRP A 6 26.08 21.90 8.77
N GLN A 7 26.17 20.83 9.57
CA GLN A 7 27.07 19.71 9.29
C GLN A 7 26.82 19.08 7.91
N ARG A 8 25.55 18.91 7.51
CA ARG A 8 25.20 18.41 6.17
C ARG A 8 25.74 19.29 5.05
N CYS A 9 25.74 20.62 5.23
CA CYS A 9 26.13 21.58 4.20
C CYS A 9 27.63 21.92 4.19
N THR A 10 28.33 21.81 5.32
CA THR A 10 29.71 22.34 5.43
C THR A 10 30.77 21.31 5.77
N ASN A 11 30.40 20.10 6.22
CA ASN A 11 31.38 19.11 6.65
C ASN A 11 31.58 18.01 5.59
N PRO A 12 32.61 18.11 4.71
CA PRO A 12 32.88 17.13 3.66
C PRO A 12 33.25 15.74 4.19
N LYS A 13 33.56 15.58 5.48
CA LYS A 13 33.89 14.30 6.09
C LYS A 13 32.65 13.47 6.46
N THR A 14 31.44 14.01 6.30
CA THR A 14 30.20 13.29 6.61
C THR A 14 29.69 12.54 5.38
N ASP A 15 29.17 11.33 5.57
CA ASP A 15 28.53 10.54 4.50
C ASP A 15 27.34 11.25 3.85
N ARG A 16 26.76 12.23 4.55
CA ARG A 16 25.64 13.03 4.04
C ARG A 16 26.10 14.16 3.13
N TYR A 17 27.31 14.69 3.30
CA TYR A 17 27.76 15.86 2.56
C TYR A 17 27.62 15.76 1.03
N PRO A 18 27.95 14.64 0.37
CA PRO A 18 27.75 14.51 -1.08
C PRO A 18 26.32 14.77 -1.54
N ASN A 19 25.32 14.54 -0.66
CA ASN A 19 23.90 14.75 -0.96
C ASN A 19 23.40 16.17 -0.64
N TYR A 20 24.24 17.01 -0.03
CA TYR A 20 23.90 18.37 0.42
C TYR A 20 24.98 19.35 0.00
N GLY A 21 25.99 19.63 0.84
CA GLY A 21 27.05 20.59 0.53
C GLY A 21 27.81 20.26 -0.77
N GLY A 22 28.02 18.98 -1.05
CA GLY A 22 28.62 18.51 -2.30
C GLY A 22 27.79 18.81 -3.56
N ARG A 23 26.51 19.14 -3.42
CA ARG A 23 25.61 19.59 -4.50
C ARG A 23 25.48 21.11 -4.59
N GLY A 24 26.20 21.85 -3.75
CA GLY A 24 26.07 23.31 -3.63
C GLY A 24 24.93 23.79 -2.74
N ILE A 25 24.26 22.88 -1.99
CA ILE A 25 23.21 23.26 -1.04
C ILE A 25 23.86 23.89 0.20
N SER A 26 23.50 25.13 0.49
CA SER A 26 24.04 25.90 1.62
C SER A 26 22.96 26.27 2.64
N VAL A 27 23.41 26.89 3.73
CA VAL A 27 22.55 27.52 4.74
C VAL A 27 22.68 29.03 4.58
N CYS A 28 21.57 29.77 4.62
CA CYS A 28 21.62 31.22 4.49
C CYS A 28 22.45 31.85 5.63
N GLU A 29 23.13 32.95 5.32
CA GLU A 29 24.04 33.64 6.24
C GLU A 29 23.37 34.03 7.57
N ARG A 30 22.10 34.46 7.51
CA ARG A 30 21.28 34.84 8.66
C ARG A 30 21.20 33.72 9.70
N TRP A 31 21.16 32.46 9.27
CA TRP A 31 21.06 31.28 10.13
C TRP A 31 22.41 30.82 10.68
N LYS A 32 23.48 31.63 10.61
CA LYS A 32 24.72 31.40 11.39
C LYS A 32 24.51 31.57 12.89
N SER A 33 23.50 32.33 13.30
CA SER A 33 23.04 32.42 14.69
C SER A 33 21.80 31.56 14.88
N PHE A 34 21.76 30.83 15.99
CA PHE A 34 20.60 30.01 16.35
C PHE A 34 19.37 30.87 16.67
N GLU A 35 19.58 32.06 17.23
CA GLU A 35 18.53 33.02 17.59
C GLU A 35 17.76 33.47 16.34
N ASN A 36 18.46 33.77 15.25
CA ASN A 36 17.84 34.09 13.97
C ASN A 36 17.09 32.91 13.36
N PHE A 37 17.69 31.71 13.42
CA PHE A 37 17.01 30.49 13.00
C PHE A 37 15.70 30.27 13.78
N PHE A 38 15.74 30.45 15.10
CA PHE A 38 14.58 30.30 15.97
C PHE A 38 13.54 31.40 15.73
N ALA A 39 13.95 32.64 15.48
CA ALA A 39 13.05 33.73 15.13
C ALA A 39 12.29 33.45 13.82
N ASP A 40 12.96 32.85 12.83
CA ASP A 40 12.36 32.58 11.53
C ASP A 40 11.51 31.29 11.52
N MET A 41 11.94 30.25 12.25
CA MET A 41 11.30 28.92 12.23
C MET A 41 10.34 28.66 13.41
N GLY A 42 10.46 29.44 14.48
CA GLY A 42 9.74 29.24 15.73
C GLY A 42 10.11 27.96 16.47
N GLN A 43 9.32 27.65 17.50
CA GLN A 43 9.43 26.41 18.25
C GLN A 43 9.10 25.22 17.35
N ARG A 44 9.99 24.22 17.34
CA ARG A 44 9.77 22.96 16.62
C ARG A 44 8.54 22.23 17.21
N PRO A 45 7.50 21.97 16.41
CA PRO A 45 6.40 21.11 16.84
C PRO A 45 6.88 19.68 17.12
N GLU A 46 6.26 18.99 18.07
CA GLU A 46 6.61 17.60 18.41
C GLU A 46 6.49 16.68 17.19
N GLY A 47 7.39 15.69 17.10
CA GLY A 47 7.39 14.72 16.00
C GLY A 47 7.80 15.28 14.63
N THR A 48 8.19 16.55 14.52
CA THR A 48 8.62 17.15 13.24
C THR A 48 10.14 17.32 13.14
N SER A 49 10.64 17.44 11.91
CA SER A 49 12.00 17.88 11.63
C SER A 49 12.02 18.88 10.46
N ILE A 50 13.17 19.53 10.24
CA ILE A 50 13.30 20.56 9.21
C ILE A 50 13.30 19.92 7.82
N GLU A 51 12.46 20.43 6.94
CA GLU A 51 12.35 20.01 5.55
C GLU A 51 12.54 21.22 4.62
N ARG A 52 13.17 21.00 3.46
CA ARG A 52 13.19 21.96 2.36
C ARG A 52 12.04 21.67 1.40
N LYS A 53 11.23 22.68 1.07
CA LYS A 53 10.11 22.59 0.12
C LYS A 53 10.66 22.26 -1.28
N GLU A 54 11.62 23.05 -1.74
CA GLU A 54 12.41 22.78 -2.92
C GLU A 54 13.65 21.98 -2.54
N THR A 55 13.70 20.72 -2.98
CA THR A 55 14.73 19.75 -2.58
C THR A 55 16.14 20.21 -2.96
N ASN A 56 16.26 20.93 -4.08
CA ASN A 56 17.51 21.46 -4.61
C ASN A 56 17.80 22.90 -4.16
N GLY A 57 16.88 23.54 -3.44
CA GLY A 57 17.10 24.86 -2.86
C GLY A 57 17.93 24.82 -1.57
N ASN A 58 18.32 25.99 -1.09
CA ASN A 58 19.11 26.16 0.14
C ASN A 58 18.26 26.04 1.40
N TYR A 59 18.90 25.97 2.56
CA TYR A 59 18.23 26.16 3.85
C TYR A 59 18.05 27.65 4.14
N GLU A 60 16.81 28.11 4.08
CA GLU A 60 16.41 29.50 4.27
C GLU A 60 14.93 29.58 4.67
N PRO A 61 14.46 30.68 5.30
CA PRO A 61 13.09 30.80 5.79
C PRO A 61 12.02 30.55 4.72
N SER A 62 12.24 31.04 3.50
CA SER A 62 11.36 30.85 2.34
C SER A 62 11.22 29.37 1.95
N ASN A 63 12.32 28.63 2.00
CA ASN A 63 12.41 27.26 1.50
C ASN A 63 12.24 26.20 2.60
N CYS A 64 12.25 26.57 3.88
CA CYS A 64 12.17 25.60 4.97
C CYS A 64 10.81 25.60 5.66
N ARG A 65 10.47 24.44 6.24
CA ARG A 65 9.31 24.25 7.12
C ARG A 65 9.56 23.12 8.10
N TRP A 66 8.77 23.07 9.17
CA TRP A 66 8.64 21.86 9.97
C TRP A 66 7.73 20.86 9.26
N ALA A 67 8.17 19.61 9.17
CA ALA A 67 7.40 18.56 8.54
C ALA A 67 7.51 17.26 9.34
N THR A 68 6.41 16.52 9.35
CA THR A 68 6.33 15.16 9.92
C THR A 68 7.09 14.15 9.04
N PRO A 69 7.47 12.99 9.59
CA PRO A 69 8.03 11.90 8.80
C PRO A 69 7.12 11.46 7.65
N LYS A 70 5.79 11.57 7.81
CA LYS A 70 4.80 11.25 6.78
C LYS A 70 4.90 12.24 5.61
N GLU A 71 4.92 13.54 5.89
CA GLU A 71 5.06 14.59 4.87
C GLU A 71 6.41 14.49 4.15
N GLN A 72 7.51 14.33 4.89
CA GLN A 72 8.83 14.11 4.30
C GLN A 72 8.88 12.85 3.44
N GLY A 73 8.18 11.80 3.87
CA GLY A 73 8.04 10.57 3.10
C GLY A 73 7.38 10.80 1.75
N ARG A 74 6.37 11.68 1.65
CA ARG A 74 5.67 12.02 0.41
C ARG A 74 6.52 12.81 -0.58
N ASN A 75 7.45 13.62 -0.07
CA ASN A 75 8.34 14.46 -0.88
C ASN A 75 9.60 13.76 -1.40
N ARG A 76 9.77 12.46 -1.13
CA ARG A 76 10.96 11.73 -1.59
C ARG A 76 10.96 11.56 -3.12
N THR A 77 12.12 11.77 -3.72
CA THR A 77 12.33 11.64 -5.17
C THR A 77 12.13 10.22 -5.70
N ASN A 78 12.24 9.20 -4.84
CA ASN A 78 12.02 7.81 -5.20
C ASN A 78 10.54 7.39 -5.17
N ASN A 79 9.62 8.30 -4.81
CA ASN A 79 8.20 8.01 -4.89
C ASN A 79 7.73 8.00 -6.35
N ARG A 80 6.80 7.08 -6.65
CA ARG A 80 6.08 7.09 -7.92
C ARG A 80 5.00 8.16 -7.88
N PHE A 81 5.22 9.25 -8.61
CA PHE A 81 4.23 10.30 -8.82
C PHE A 81 3.36 9.98 -10.04
N ILE A 82 2.08 10.27 -9.93
CA ILE A 82 1.08 10.08 -10.98
C ILE A 82 0.30 11.39 -11.12
N GLU A 83 0.20 11.87 -12.36
CA GLU A 83 -0.66 12.99 -12.72
C GLU A 83 -2.02 12.46 -13.14
N TYR A 84 -3.06 12.89 -12.43
CA TYR A 84 -4.44 12.47 -12.70
C TYR A 84 -5.40 13.58 -12.26
N ASN A 85 -6.40 13.88 -13.10
CA ASN A 85 -7.37 14.96 -12.86
C ASN A 85 -6.74 16.33 -12.50
N GLY A 86 -5.62 16.68 -13.14
CA GLY A 86 -4.94 17.97 -12.93
C GLY A 86 -4.12 18.08 -11.64
N GLU A 87 -4.02 17.00 -10.86
CA GLU A 87 -3.19 16.96 -9.66
C GLU A 87 -2.03 15.98 -9.84
N ARG A 88 -0.87 16.30 -9.25
CA ARG A 88 0.30 15.43 -9.19
C ARG A 88 0.52 14.96 -7.75
N LYS A 89 0.30 13.66 -7.50
CA LYS A 89 0.41 13.06 -6.17
C LYS A 89 1.19 11.76 -6.22
N CYS A 90 1.77 11.34 -5.08
CA CYS A 90 2.39 10.02 -4.99
C CYS A 90 1.32 8.93 -4.84
N VAL A 91 1.68 7.67 -5.14
CA VAL A 91 0.75 6.52 -5.02
C VAL A 91 0.08 6.44 -3.65
N SER A 92 0.79 6.75 -2.56
CA SER A 92 0.22 6.72 -1.21
C SER A 92 -0.86 7.78 -1.00
N GLU A 93 -0.71 8.95 -1.59
CA GLU A 93 -1.73 10.01 -1.53
C GLU A 93 -2.96 9.64 -2.37
N TRP A 94 -2.76 9.09 -3.57
CA TRP A 94 -3.86 8.58 -4.37
C TRP A 94 -4.59 7.40 -3.70
N SER A 95 -3.84 6.54 -3.00
CA SER A 95 -4.40 5.44 -2.21
C SER A 95 -5.34 5.96 -1.12
N GLU A 96 -4.94 6.99 -0.38
CA GLU A 96 -5.78 7.64 0.63
C GLU A 96 -7.02 8.33 0.00
N GLN A 97 -6.83 9.02 -1.13
CA GLN A 97 -7.90 9.77 -1.79
C GLN A 97 -9.00 8.90 -2.40
N PHE A 98 -8.63 7.79 -3.04
CA PHE A 98 -9.59 6.87 -3.69
C PHE A 98 -9.98 5.68 -2.82
N GLY A 99 -9.36 5.49 -1.65
CA GLY A 99 -9.59 4.32 -0.80
C GLY A 99 -9.09 2.99 -1.41
N ILE A 100 -8.20 3.05 -2.41
CA ILE A 100 -7.66 1.87 -3.11
C ILE A 100 -6.31 1.52 -2.48
N PRO A 101 -6.03 0.26 -2.13
CA PRO A 101 -4.71 -0.12 -1.62
C PRO A 101 -3.57 0.26 -2.59
N HIS A 102 -2.48 0.85 -2.07
CA HIS A 102 -1.32 1.21 -2.89
C HIS A 102 -0.74 0.02 -3.69
N SER A 103 -0.85 -1.20 -3.16
CA SER A 103 -0.47 -2.45 -3.85
C SER A 103 -1.33 -2.71 -5.08
N THR A 104 -2.64 -2.46 -4.98
CA THR A 104 -3.60 -2.51 -6.08
C THR A 104 -3.26 -1.48 -7.15
N ILE A 105 -3.06 -0.21 -6.76
CA ILE A 105 -2.67 0.87 -7.70
C ILE A 105 -1.39 0.48 -8.47
N ASN A 106 -0.35 0.04 -7.75
CA ASN A 106 0.91 -0.38 -8.38
C ASN A 106 0.75 -1.58 -9.30
N ASN A 107 -0.07 -2.57 -8.93
CA ASN A 107 -0.36 -3.73 -9.77
C ASN A 107 -1.07 -3.32 -11.05
N ARG A 108 -2.13 -2.50 -10.96
CA ARG A 108 -2.89 -1.97 -12.09
C ARG A 108 -1.99 -1.19 -13.07
N LEU A 109 -1.12 -0.33 -12.54
CA LEU A 109 -0.14 0.39 -13.35
C LEU A 109 0.89 -0.53 -14.01
N ARG A 110 1.32 -1.61 -13.33
CA ARG A 110 2.24 -2.60 -13.91
C ARG A 110 1.57 -3.40 -15.04
N LEU A 111 0.27 -3.62 -14.94
CA LEU A 111 -0.54 -4.26 -15.99
C LEU A 111 -0.83 -3.32 -17.17
N GLY A 112 -0.42 -2.06 -17.12
CA GLY A 112 -0.61 -1.10 -18.21
C GLY A 112 -2.05 -0.58 -18.34
N LEU A 113 -2.84 -0.64 -17.26
CA LEU A 113 -4.19 -0.05 -17.26
C LEU A 113 -4.13 1.48 -17.40
N SER A 114 -5.16 2.05 -18.02
CA SER A 114 -5.36 3.51 -18.06
C SER A 114 -5.54 4.08 -16.65
N LEU A 115 -5.25 5.37 -16.45
CA LEU A 115 -5.37 5.98 -15.11
C LEU A 115 -6.81 5.95 -14.60
N ASP A 116 -7.80 6.12 -15.47
CA ASP A 116 -9.21 5.96 -15.11
C ASP A 116 -9.47 4.56 -14.53
N GLN A 117 -8.98 3.51 -15.18
CA GLN A 117 -9.07 2.13 -14.68
C GLN A 117 -8.22 1.87 -13.43
N VAL A 118 -7.11 2.57 -13.27
CA VAL A 118 -6.26 2.48 -12.08
C VAL A 118 -6.98 3.03 -10.86
N PHE A 119 -7.75 4.11 -11.01
CA PHE A 119 -8.45 4.80 -9.93
C PHE A 119 -9.94 4.46 -9.82
N ASP A 120 -10.47 3.65 -10.74
CA ASP A 120 -11.80 3.06 -10.62
C ASP A 120 -11.79 1.97 -9.53
N ALA A 121 -12.48 2.21 -8.41
CA ALA A 121 -12.62 1.25 -7.32
C ALA A 121 -13.39 -0.02 -7.75
N SER A 122 -14.21 0.05 -8.81
CA SER A 122 -14.92 -1.10 -9.37
C SER A 122 -14.05 -1.93 -10.33
N ALA A 123 -12.90 -1.39 -10.77
CA ALA A 123 -11.88 -2.11 -11.53
C ALA A 123 -11.06 -3.08 -10.65
N ASP A 124 -11.47 -3.32 -9.40
CA ASP A 124 -11.01 -4.46 -8.59
C ASP A 124 -11.53 -5.77 -9.19
N GLY A 125 -11.01 -6.07 -10.38
CA GLY A 125 -11.16 -7.31 -11.12
C GLY A 125 -10.49 -8.50 -10.47
N PHE A 126 -10.34 -8.53 -9.14
CA PHE A 126 -10.30 -9.80 -8.44
C PHE A 126 -11.72 -10.36 -8.41
N LYS A 127 -12.23 -10.76 -9.58
CA LYS A 127 -13.36 -11.70 -9.63
C LYS A 127 -12.89 -12.91 -8.83
N LYS A 128 -13.34 -13.03 -7.58
CA LYS A 128 -13.11 -14.24 -6.78
C LYS A 128 -13.50 -15.39 -7.68
N LYS A 129 -12.55 -16.30 -7.93
CA LYS A 129 -12.83 -17.48 -8.73
C LYS A 129 -14.05 -18.18 -8.11
N SER A 130 -15.14 -18.15 -8.85
CA SER A 130 -16.40 -18.78 -8.46
C SER A 130 -16.42 -20.19 -9.02
N ILE A 131 -16.75 -21.15 -8.17
CA ILE A 131 -17.02 -22.52 -8.57
C ILE A 131 -18.55 -22.64 -8.64
N VAL A 132 -19.05 -23.21 -9.73
CA VAL A 132 -20.48 -23.52 -9.86
C VAL A 132 -20.66 -25.00 -9.56
N VAL A 133 -21.52 -25.32 -8.60
CA VAL A 133 -21.90 -26.69 -8.28
C VAL A 133 -23.41 -26.73 -8.14
N ASP A 134 -24.06 -27.60 -8.91
CA ASP A 134 -25.51 -27.83 -8.90
C ASP A 134 -26.33 -26.53 -9.05
N GLY A 135 -25.90 -25.64 -9.95
CA GLY A 135 -26.54 -24.36 -10.23
C GLY A 135 -26.23 -23.22 -9.25
N VAL A 136 -25.49 -23.51 -8.18
CA VAL A 136 -25.09 -22.51 -7.17
C VAL A 136 -23.67 -22.01 -7.47
N SER A 137 -23.50 -20.69 -7.56
CA SER A 137 -22.19 -20.05 -7.76
C SER A 137 -21.69 -19.43 -6.46
N LYS A 138 -20.52 -19.88 -5.98
CA LYS A 138 -19.86 -19.35 -4.76
C LYS A 138 -18.35 -19.31 -4.95
N CYS A 139 -17.64 -18.50 -4.17
CA CYS A 139 -16.18 -18.53 -4.21
C CYS A 139 -15.64 -19.81 -3.55
N THR A 140 -14.40 -20.20 -3.90
CA THR A 140 -13.75 -21.40 -3.36
C THR A 140 -13.81 -21.49 -1.83
N ASN A 141 -13.57 -20.38 -1.13
CA ASN A 141 -13.58 -20.36 0.33
C ASN A 141 -14.98 -20.58 0.93
N GLU A 142 -16.02 -20.07 0.28
CA GLU A 142 -17.41 -20.30 0.69
C GLU A 142 -17.79 -21.76 0.50
N TRP A 143 -17.44 -22.36 -0.64
CA TRP A 143 -17.66 -23.78 -0.86
C TRP A 143 -16.93 -24.66 0.14
N MET A 144 -15.67 -24.36 0.44
CA MET A 144 -14.90 -25.11 1.43
C MET A 144 -15.53 -25.02 2.82
N ARG A 145 -16.06 -23.86 3.21
CA ARG A 145 -16.77 -23.68 4.48
C ARG A 145 -18.08 -24.47 4.50
N ASP A 146 -18.91 -24.31 3.47
CA ASP A 146 -20.27 -24.86 3.43
C ASP A 146 -20.27 -26.39 3.30
N ALA A 147 -19.38 -26.93 2.46
CA ALA A 147 -19.22 -28.37 2.28
C ALA A 147 -18.31 -29.01 3.36
N GLY A 148 -17.73 -28.21 4.27
CA GLY A 148 -16.86 -28.72 5.34
C GLY A 148 -15.55 -29.33 4.83
N ILE A 149 -14.95 -28.73 3.80
CA ILE A 149 -13.71 -29.20 3.16
C ILE A 149 -12.50 -28.63 3.89
N PRO A 150 -11.63 -29.47 4.49
CA PRO A 150 -10.37 -28.98 5.03
C PRO A 150 -9.49 -28.41 3.93
N ILE A 151 -8.83 -27.27 4.18
CA ILE A 151 -7.92 -26.63 3.23
C ILE A 151 -6.84 -27.58 2.71
N SER A 152 -6.29 -28.41 3.59
CA SER A 152 -5.30 -29.43 3.27
C SER A 152 -5.85 -30.47 2.29
N SER A 153 -7.09 -30.93 2.48
CA SER A 153 -7.75 -31.87 1.59
C SER A 153 -8.07 -31.25 0.23
N PHE A 154 -8.56 -30.02 0.20
CA PHE A 154 -8.88 -29.31 -1.05
C PHE A 154 -7.65 -29.23 -1.97
N TYR A 155 -6.51 -28.78 -1.44
CA TYR A 155 -5.27 -28.71 -2.21
C TYR A 155 -4.61 -30.06 -2.46
N HIS A 156 -4.81 -31.06 -1.59
CA HIS A 156 -4.39 -32.44 -1.87
C HIS A 156 -5.08 -32.99 -3.13
N PHE A 157 -6.40 -32.88 -3.22
CA PHE A 157 -7.16 -33.39 -4.38
C PHE A 157 -6.86 -32.60 -5.66
N ARG A 158 -6.66 -31.29 -5.55
CA ARG A 158 -6.24 -30.47 -6.70
C ARG A 158 -4.89 -30.91 -7.27
N ARG A 159 -3.91 -31.24 -6.42
CA ARG A 159 -2.61 -31.81 -6.84
C ARG A 159 -2.74 -33.21 -7.44
N LYS A 160 -3.81 -33.94 -7.09
CA LYS A 160 -4.16 -35.24 -7.67
C LYS A 160 -4.97 -35.11 -8.98
N GLY A 161 -5.20 -33.89 -9.45
CA GLY A 161 -5.84 -33.62 -10.74
C GLY A 161 -7.36 -33.45 -10.69
N LEU A 162 -8.00 -33.48 -9.52
CA LEU A 162 -9.43 -33.21 -9.43
C LEU A 162 -9.71 -31.72 -9.67
N THR A 163 -10.78 -31.45 -10.39
CA THR A 163 -11.35 -30.12 -10.54
C THR A 163 -11.94 -29.63 -9.23
N GLU A 164 -12.02 -28.31 -9.05
CA GLU A 164 -12.57 -27.71 -7.84
C GLU A 164 -14.05 -28.09 -7.64
N GLU A 165 -14.80 -28.28 -8.72
CA GLU A 165 -16.19 -28.74 -8.73
C GLU A 165 -16.32 -30.20 -8.23
N GLU A 166 -15.47 -31.12 -8.72
CA GLU A 166 -15.45 -32.52 -8.26
C GLU A 166 -15.11 -32.63 -6.76
N ILE A 167 -14.18 -31.80 -6.29
CA ILE A 167 -13.79 -31.76 -4.88
C ILE A 167 -14.98 -31.31 -4.01
N VAL A 168 -15.70 -30.28 -4.44
CA VAL A 168 -16.88 -29.79 -3.72
C VAL A 168 -18.00 -30.83 -3.72
N ARG A 169 -18.34 -31.42 -4.88
CA ARG A 169 -19.35 -32.50 -4.97
C ARG A 169 -19.02 -33.68 -4.05
N LYS A 170 -17.75 -34.08 -3.99
CA LYS A 170 -17.28 -35.17 -3.13
C LYS A 170 -17.58 -34.94 -1.66
N TYR A 171 -17.51 -33.70 -1.18
CA TYR A 171 -17.79 -33.38 0.22
C TYR A 171 -19.27 -33.10 0.49
N LEU A 172 -19.99 -32.50 -0.47
CA LEU A 172 -21.45 -32.37 -0.38
C LEU A 172 -22.14 -33.73 -0.28
N ALA A 173 -21.71 -34.71 -1.07
CA ALA A 173 -22.25 -36.08 -1.04
C ALA A 173 -22.03 -36.79 0.32
N ARG A 174 -20.98 -36.43 1.06
CA ARG A 174 -20.71 -36.97 2.41
C ARG A 174 -21.58 -36.34 3.49
N LYS A 175 -22.18 -35.19 3.21
CA LYS A 175 -22.98 -34.39 4.16
C LYS A 175 -24.48 -34.72 4.09
N GLN A 176 -24.93 -35.43 3.05
CA GLN A 176 -26.31 -35.94 2.95
C GLN A 176 -26.53 -37.02 4.04
N PRO A 177 -27.48 -36.86 4.98
CA PRO A 177 -27.75 -37.88 5.97
C PRO A 177 -28.38 -39.10 5.28
N TYR A 178 -27.96 -40.29 5.75
CA TYR A 178 -28.63 -41.56 5.47
C TYR A 178 -30.10 -41.45 5.91
N SER A 179 -31.02 -41.27 4.95
CA SER A 179 -32.46 -41.30 5.24
C SER A 179 -32.84 -42.72 5.64
N GLN A 180 -33.46 -42.86 6.81
CA GLN A 180 -34.04 -44.08 7.35
C GLN A 180 -34.88 -44.81 6.28
N THR A 181 -34.53 -46.05 5.96
CA THR A 181 -35.43 -46.99 5.27
C THR A 181 -35.79 -48.12 6.22
N ASN A 182 -37.08 -48.12 6.57
CA ASN A 182 -37.99 -49.26 6.74
C ASN A 182 -37.72 -50.27 7.86
N ASN A 183 -38.62 -50.30 8.84
CA ASN A 183 -39.14 -51.54 9.46
C ASN A 183 -40.48 -51.22 10.17
N GLU A 184 -41.55 -51.17 9.38
CA GLU A 184 -42.92 -51.41 9.85
C GLU A 184 -43.55 -52.41 8.87
N GLU A 185 -43.37 -53.71 9.13
CA GLU A 185 -44.22 -54.78 8.60
C GLU A 185 -43.95 -56.06 9.42
N ALA A 186 -44.74 -56.25 10.47
CA ALA A 186 -45.06 -57.56 11.04
C ALA A 186 -46.35 -57.41 11.85
N ALA A 187 -47.44 -57.81 11.21
CA ALA A 187 -48.74 -58.08 11.81
C ALA A 187 -48.71 -59.33 12.69
#